data_AF-A0A938LBQ8-F1
#
_entry.id   AF-A0A938LBQ8-F1
#
_cell.length_a   1.000
_cell.length_b   1.000
_cell.length_c   1.000
_cell.angle_alpha   90.00
_cell.angle_beta   90.00
_cell.angle_gamma   90.00
#
_symmetry.space_group_name_H-M   'P 1'
#
loop_
_entity.id
_entity.type
_entity.pdbx_description
1 polymer ?
#
loop_
_entity_poly.entity_id
_entity_poly.type
_entity_poly.pdbx_seq_one_letter_code
_entity_poly.pdbx_strand_id
1 'polypeptide(L)'
;MFRRPTLIATLALVPWLSAAFARADDRPLAHMVFFTLSEDTPDNRAALIALCEKYLTGHAGATYFSAGELAEDLTGDFNDRDFDVALHLVFENKAAQDAYQAHERHLKFVEESKKLWSKVRVFDSYLPGMVADAIPGPAQGFVGLVRGTVVGRGEGRILVKIREVLKVWKPNKAERPETLVGKTIAVVGRPGAEPMRRFLSLLQIGESIEVDVADREGDALTILELNQEQRQRVK
;
A
#
# COMPACT_ATOMS: atom_id res chain seq x y z
N MET A 1 -4.06 74.10 13.00
CA MET A 1 -5.52 73.94 13.15
C MET A 1 -5.82 72.45 12.98
N PHE A 2 -6.32 71.83 14.04
CA PHE A 2 -6.59 70.40 14.17
C PHE A 2 -7.64 69.89 13.17
N ARG A 3 -7.45 68.68 12.64
CA ARG A 3 -8.50 67.65 12.47
C ARG A 3 -7.89 66.29 12.09
N ARG A 4 -7.78 65.39 13.06
CA ARG A 4 -8.06 63.94 12.91
C ARG A 4 -9.59 63.77 13.14
N PRO A 5 -10.26 62.61 12.87
CA PRO A 5 -9.84 61.34 12.26
C PRO A 5 -10.87 60.77 11.22
N THR A 6 -10.52 59.72 10.47
CA THR A 6 -11.41 58.56 10.27
C THR A 6 -10.57 57.32 10.00
N LEU A 7 -10.55 56.37 10.94
CA LEU A 7 -10.10 55.01 10.71
C LEU A 7 -11.20 54.28 9.93
N ILE A 8 -10.90 53.81 8.73
CA ILE A 8 -11.69 52.77 8.06
C ILE A 8 -11.02 51.45 8.41
N ALA A 9 -11.64 50.70 9.32
CA ALA A 9 -11.28 49.32 9.59
C ALA A 9 -11.76 48.46 8.41
N THR A 10 -10.87 48.17 7.46
CA THR A 10 -11.10 47.14 6.44
C THR A 10 -11.02 45.78 7.10
N LEU A 11 -12.19 45.18 7.33
CA LEU A 11 -12.36 43.78 7.70
C LEU A 11 -11.86 42.92 6.53
N ALA A 12 -10.59 42.49 6.58
CA ALA A 12 -10.06 41.56 5.59
C ALA A 12 -10.75 40.20 5.81
N LEU A 13 -11.59 39.83 4.84
CA LEU A 13 -12.17 38.50 4.69
C LEU A 13 -11.02 37.48 4.76
N VAL A 14 -10.94 36.71 5.84
CA VAL A 14 -10.08 35.52 5.89
C VAL A 14 -10.69 34.54 4.88
N PRO A 15 -10.05 34.26 3.74
CA PRO A 15 -10.58 33.24 2.85
C PRO A 15 -10.54 31.94 3.65
N TRP A 16 -11.69 31.29 3.74
CA TRP A 16 -11.75 29.91 4.20
C TRP A 16 -10.69 29.13 3.43
N LEU A 17 -9.63 28.72 4.13
CA LEU A 17 -8.79 27.65 3.64
C LEU A 17 -9.70 26.44 3.53
N SER A 18 -10.26 26.19 2.34
CA SER A 18 -10.39 24.81 1.90
C SER A 18 -8.97 24.28 1.78
N ALA A 19 -8.41 23.85 2.92
CA ALA A 19 -7.47 22.77 2.90
C ALA A 19 -8.26 21.59 2.32
N ALA A 20 -8.25 21.47 0.99
CA ALA A 20 -8.36 20.17 0.39
C ALA A 20 -7.26 19.36 1.06
N PHE A 21 -7.62 18.54 2.04
CA PHE A 21 -6.74 17.50 2.51
C PHE A 21 -6.33 16.76 1.25
N ALA A 22 -5.07 16.94 0.84
CA ALA A 22 -4.52 16.16 -0.24
C ALA A 22 -4.78 14.71 0.17
N ARG A 23 -5.65 14.04 -0.59
CA ARG A 23 -6.06 12.67 -0.32
C ARG A 23 -4.78 11.86 -0.18
N ALA A 24 -4.59 11.21 0.96
CA ALA A 24 -3.43 10.36 1.18
C ALA A 24 -3.38 9.33 0.04
N ASP A 25 -2.22 9.20 -0.61
CA ASP A 25 -2.05 8.23 -1.67
C ASP A 25 -1.81 6.85 -1.03
N ASP A 26 -2.88 6.05 -1.00
CA ASP A 26 -2.89 4.70 -0.44
C ASP A 26 -2.28 3.65 -1.38
N ARG A 27 -1.74 4.05 -2.54
CA ARG A 27 -1.07 3.10 -3.43
C ARG A 27 0.26 2.67 -2.82
N PRO A 28 0.66 1.39 -2.97
CA PRO A 28 1.97 0.95 -2.58
C PRO A 28 3.05 1.81 -3.23
N LEU A 29 4.08 2.14 -2.46
CA LEU A 29 5.16 3.01 -2.88
C LEU A 29 6.46 2.22 -2.94
N ALA A 30 7.03 2.10 -4.13
CA ALA A 30 8.35 1.56 -4.35
C ALA A 30 9.39 2.67 -4.16
N HIS A 31 10.31 2.46 -3.23
CA HIS A 31 11.45 3.31 -2.92
C HIS A 31 12.74 2.55 -3.30
N MET A 32 13.29 2.88 -4.47
CA MET A 32 14.45 2.20 -5.04
C MET A 32 15.66 3.13 -4.98
N VAL A 33 16.71 2.72 -4.27
CA VAL A 33 17.89 3.54 -4.02
C VAL A 33 19.12 2.86 -4.57
N PHE A 34 19.91 3.59 -5.34
CA PHE A 34 21.14 3.12 -5.93
C PHE A 34 22.31 3.98 -5.43
N PHE A 35 23.26 3.31 -4.79
CA PHE A 35 24.45 3.92 -4.20
C PHE A 35 25.66 3.69 -5.09
N THR A 36 26.44 4.74 -5.32
CA THR A 36 27.82 4.61 -5.81
C THR A 36 28.75 4.84 -4.62
N LEU A 37 29.60 3.88 -4.32
CA LEU A 37 30.55 3.92 -3.22
C LEU A 37 31.59 5.03 -3.45
N SER A 38 32.15 5.56 -2.35
CA SER A 38 33.32 6.45 -2.41
C SER A 38 34.56 5.66 -2.80
N GLU A 39 34.66 4.43 -2.32
CA GLU A 39 35.68 3.45 -2.68
C GLU A 39 34.97 2.13 -2.96
N ASP A 40 34.91 1.73 -4.23
CA ASP A 40 34.27 0.49 -4.65
C ASP A 40 35.17 -0.71 -4.37
N THR A 41 34.94 -1.35 -3.22
CA THR A 41 35.62 -2.59 -2.79
C THR A 41 34.59 -3.61 -2.31
N PRO A 42 34.87 -4.93 -2.40
CA PRO A 42 33.97 -5.95 -1.87
C PRO A 42 33.61 -5.73 -0.39
N ASP A 43 34.57 -5.29 0.42
CA ASP A 43 34.36 -5.01 1.83
C ASP A 43 33.40 -3.83 2.05
N ASN A 44 33.53 -2.76 1.25
CA ASN A 44 32.64 -1.60 1.34
C ASN A 44 31.22 -1.91 0.82
N ARG A 45 31.09 -2.72 -0.24
CA ARG A 45 29.79 -3.23 -0.72
C ARG A 45 29.09 -4.02 0.39
N ALA A 46 29.78 -5.01 0.97
CA ALA A 46 29.27 -5.81 2.07
C ALA A 46 28.92 -4.96 3.31
N ALA A 47 29.75 -3.98 3.66
CA ALA A 47 29.50 -3.09 4.79
C ALA A 47 28.23 -2.25 4.60
N LEU A 48 28.01 -1.68 3.40
CA LEU A 48 26.80 -0.91 3.12
C LEU A 48 25.55 -1.79 3.14
N ILE A 49 25.61 -2.99 2.56
CA ILE A 49 24.51 -3.96 2.60
C ILE A 49 24.18 -4.35 4.05
N ALA A 50 25.19 -4.64 4.88
CA ALA A 50 24.99 -4.98 6.29
C ALA A 50 24.34 -3.82 7.08
N LEU A 51 24.68 -2.57 6.77
CA LEU A 51 24.03 -1.39 7.37
C LEU A 51 22.57 -1.25 6.91
N CYS A 52 22.28 -1.51 5.63
CA CYS A 52 20.91 -1.57 5.12
C CYS A 52 20.09 -2.62 5.88
N GLU A 53 20.61 -3.84 6.00
CA GLU A 53 19.92 -4.93 6.72
C GLU A 53 19.71 -4.60 8.20
N LYS A 54 20.73 -4.06 8.88
CA LYS A 54 20.65 -3.67 10.30
C LYS A 54 19.58 -2.61 10.55
N TYR A 55 19.53 -1.56 9.73
CA TYR A 55 18.75 -0.36 10.03
C TYR A 55 17.46 -0.22 9.24
N LEU A 56 17.37 -0.78 8.03
CA LEU A 56 16.31 -0.45 7.08
C LEU A 56 15.31 -1.59 6.84
N THR A 57 15.56 -2.79 7.37
CA THR A 57 14.58 -3.89 7.32
C THR A 57 13.52 -3.81 8.42
N GLY A 58 12.32 -4.34 8.15
CA GLY A 58 11.26 -4.55 9.16
C GLY A 58 10.62 -3.26 9.70
N HIS A 59 10.66 -2.16 8.96
CA HIS A 59 9.92 -0.95 9.33
C HIS A 59 8.41 -1.15 9.18
N ALA A 60 7.63 -0.47 10.02
CA ALA A 60 6.18 -0.54 9.96
C ALA A 60 5.67 -0.09 8.57
N GLY A 61 4.81 -0.91 7.97
CA GLY A 61 4.28 -0.65 6.63
C GLY A 61 5.23 -0.99 5.47
N ALA A 62 6.47 -1.45 5.73
CA ALA A 62 7.31 -2.03 4.69
C ALA A 62 6.81 -3.45 4.34
N THR A 63 6.49 -3.69 3.08
CA THR A 63 5.99 -4.97 2.55
C THR A 63 7.04 -5.76 1.78
N TYR A 64 8.14 -5.09 1.38
CA TYR A 64 9.28 -5.71 0.75
C TYR A 64 10.57 -4.97 1.12
N PHE A 65 11.65 -5.74 1.27
CA PHE A 65 13.00 -5.24 1.50
C PHE A 65 14.01 -6.15 0.80
N SER A 66 14.96 -5.57 0.08
CA SER A 66 16.20 -6.23 -0.30
C SER A 66 17.33 -5.22 -0.43
N ALA A 67 18.56 -5.68 -0.20
CA ALA A 67 19.77 -4.95 -0.51
C ALA A 67 20.73 -5.93 -1.21
N GLY A 68 21.47 -5.45 -2.21
CA GLY A 68 22.36 -6.31 -2.99
C GLY A 68 23.32 -5.52 -3.86
N GLU A 69 24.31 -6.23 -4.39
CA GLU A 69 25.32 -5.66 -5.28
C GLU A 69 24.81 -5.54 -6.73
N LEU A 70 25.48 -4.74 -7.53
CA LEU A 70 25.33 -4.74 -8.99
C LEU A 70 25.48 -6.16 -9.55
N ALA A 71 24.55 -6.58 -10.39
CA ALA A 71 24.66 -7.83 -11.15
C ALA A 71 25.69 -7.67 -12.28
N GLU A 72 26.96 -7.97 -11.97
CA GLU A 72 28.10 -7.66 -12.85
C GLU A 72 28.02 -8.35 -14.23
N ASP A 73 27.32 -9.46 -14.35
CA ASP A 73 27.15 -10.22 -15.60
C ASP A 73 26.10 -9.65 -16.57
N LEU A 74 25.25 -8.72 -16.13
CA LEU A 74 24.19 -8.13 -16.97
C LEU A 74 24.64 -6.83 -17.67
N THR A 75 25.14 -6.94 -18.91
CA THR A 75 25.80 -5.86 -19.66
C THR A 75 25.07 -5.42 -20.94
N GLY A 76 23.74 -5.61 -21.02
CA GLY A 76 22.95 -5.20 -22.19
C GLY A 76 22.86 -3.68 -22.37
N ASP A 77 22.48 -3.23 -23.57
CA ASP A 77 22.47 -1.82 -23.97
C ASP A 77 21.58 -0.91 -23.09
N PHE A 78 20.59 -1.48 -22.41
CA PHE A 78 19.64 -0.75 -21.56
C PHE A 78 19.92 -0.91 -20.06
N ASN A 79 20.98 -1.62 -19.67
CA ASN A 79 21.37 -1.75 -18.27
C ASN A 79 22.09 -0.47 -17.82
N ASP A 80 21.45 0.32 -16.95
CA ASP A 80 22.17 1.34 -16.16
C ASP A 80 22.99 0.61 -15.09
N ARG A 81 24.31 0.74 -15.17
CA ARG A 81 25.28 0.09 -14.28
C ARG A 81 26.05 1.09 -13.42
N ASP A 82 25.61 2.34 -13.37
CA ASP A 82 26.30 3.43 -12.65
C ASP A 82 25.96 3.42 -11.15
N PHE A 83 26.13 2.27 -10.50
CA PHE A 83 25.91 2.02 -9.07
C PHE A 83 26.63 0.73 -8.63
N ASP A 84 26.88 0.61 -7.33
CA ASP A 84 27.57 -0.56 -6.73
C ASP A 84 26.64 -1.37 -5.83
N VAL A 85 25.75 -0.69 -5.09
CA VAL A 85 24.77 -1.30 -4.18
C VAL A 85 23.38 -0.76 -4.48
N ALA A 86 22.41 -1.66 -4.57
CA ALA A 86 20.99 -1.34 -4.68
C ALA A 86 20.26 -1.67 -3.37
N LEU A 87 19.35 -0.78 -2.97
CA LEU A 87 18.39 -0.97 -1.89
C LEU A 87 16.99 -0.86 -2.49
N HIS A 88 16.17 -1.87 -2.24
CA HIS A 88 14.78 -1.90 -2.69
C HIS A 88 13.86 -2.00 -1.48
N LEU A 89 12.93 -1.05 -1.38
CA LEU A 89 11.89 -1.02 -0.37
C LEU A 89 10.54 -0.85 -1.07
N VAL A 90 9.53 -1.58 -0.61
CA VAL A 90 8.14 -1.29 -0.96
C VAL A 90 7.37 -1.05 0.33
N PHE A 91 6.62 0.04 0.35
CA PHE A 91 5.74 0.42 1.45
C PHE A 91 4.28 0.24 1.03
N GLU A 92 3.40 0.00 2.00
CA GLU A 92 1.97 -0.10 1.76
C GLU A 92 1.35 1.19 1.19
N ASN A 93 1.92 2.35 1.51
CA ASN A 93 1.48 3.66 1.06
C ASN A 93 2.55 4.73 1.33
N LYS A 94 2.27 5.97 0.91
CA LYS A 94 3.16 7.12 1.17
C LYS A 94 3.35 7.40 2.66
N ALA A 95 2.31 7.28 3.48
CA ALA A 95 2.39 7.60 4.91
C ALA A 95 3.36 6.67 5.65
N ALA A 96 3.39 5.39 5.29
CA ALA A 96 4.37 4.43 5.82
C ALA A 96 5.81 4.79 5.41
N GLN A 97 6.02 5.22 4.17
CA GLN A 97 7.33 5.69 3.71
C GLN A 97 7.76 6.98 4.44
N ASP A 98 6.85 7.93 4.64
CA ASP A 98 7.15 9.16 5.39
C ASP A 98 7.56 8.83 6.84
N ALA A 99 6.86 7.89 7.48
CA ALA A 99 7.21 7.42 8.82
C ALA A 99 8.59 6.74 8.85
N TYR A 100 8.90 5.93 7.84
CA TYR A 100 10.22 5.32 7.67
C TYR A 100 11.33 6.37 7.55
N GLN A 101 11.16 7.41 6.72
CA GLN A 101 12.16 8.46 6.50
C GLN A 101 12.50 9.20 7.80
N ALA A 102 11.50 9.44 8.65
CA ALA A 102 11.66 10.09 9.94
C ALA A 102 12.10 9.15 11.08
N HIS A 103 12.12 7.84 10.84
CA HIS A 103 12.39 6.84 11.88
C HIS A 103 13.86 6.91 12.35
N GLU A 104 14.11 6.81 13.65
CA GLU A 104 15.45 6.91 14.23
C GLU A 104 16.48 5.93 13.62
N ARG A 105 16.05 4.70 13.31
CA ARG A 105 16.88 3.70 12.61
C ARG A 105 17.31 4.17 11.22
N HIS A 106 16.43 4.83 10.46
CA HIS A 106 16.78 5.39 9.15
C HIS A 106 17.77 6.55 9.30
N LEU A 107 17.56 7.44 10.27
CA LEU A 107 18.50 8.54 10.56
C LEU A 107 19.89 8.02 10.96
N LYS A 108 19.95 6.98 11.80
CA LYS A 108 21.21 6.31 12.18
C LYS A 108 21.90 5.65 10.99
N PHE A 109 21.15 5.03 10.08
CA PHE A 109 21.73 4.53 8.83
C PHE A 109 22.45 5.66 8.11
N VAL A 110 21.75 6.76 7.79
CA VAL A 110 22.34 7.89 7.05
C VAL A 110 23.58 8.44 7.77
N GLU A 111 23.53 8.58 9.10
CA GLU A 111 24.69 9.04 9.88
C GLU A 111 25.91 8.12 9.73
N GLU A 112 25.73 6.80 9.86
CA GLU A 112 26.81 5.82 9.85
C GLU A 112 27.35 5.54 8.43
N SER A 113 26.49 5.58 7.42
CA SER A 113 26.84 5.14 6.06
C SER A 113 27.19 6.27 5.10
N LYS A 114 26.92 7.54 5.43
CA LYS A 114 27.16 8.70 4.53
C LYS A 114 28.58 8.81 3.96
N LYS A 115 29.59 8.29 4.67
CA LYS A 115 30.99 8.30 4.20
C LYS A 115 31.31 7.18 3.21
N LEU A 116 30.46 6.16 3.12
CA LEU A 116 30.68 5.00 2.25
C LEU A 116 30.32 5.29 0.80
N TRP A 117 29.48 6.28 0.51
CA TRP A 117 29.03 6.61 -0.84
C TRP A 117 29.46 8.01 -1.31
N SER A 118 29.71 8.12 -2.61
CA SER A 118 29.95 9.37 -3.31
C SER A 118 28.68 9.92 -3.96
N LYS A 119 27.72 9.05 -4.30
CA LYS A 119 26.47 9.39 -4.98
C LYS A 119 25.32 8.50 -4.52
N VAL A 120 24.14 9.09 -4.40
CA VAL A 120 22.88 8.39 -4.10
C VAL A 120 21.84 8.83 -5.11
N ARG A 121 21.17 7.88 -5.75
CA ARG A 121 20.03 8.11 -6.64
C ARG A 121 18.81 7.42 -6.06
N VAL A 122 17.72 8.17 -5.88
CA VAL A 122 16.47 7.67 -5.31
C VAL A 122 15.38 7.75 -6.37
N PHE A 123 14.68 6.64 -6.59
CA PHE A 123 13.57 6.53 -7.51
C PHE A 123 12.34 6.06 -6.75
N ASP A 124 11.43 7.01 -6.52
CA ASP A 124 10.14 6.75 -5.89
C ASP A 124 9.06 6.59 -6.96
N SER A 125 8.27 5.52 -6.87
CA SER A 125 7.15 5.28 -7.78
C SER A 125 5.95 4.71 -7.04
N TYR A 126 4.76 5.20 -7.39
CA TYR A 126 3.53 4.54 -6.99
C TYR A 126 3.32 3.33 -7.86
N LEU A 127 3.30 2.17 -7.23
CA LEU A 127 2.93 0.95 -7.90
C LEU A 127 1.41 0.94 -8.09
N PRO A 128 0.90 0.28 -9.13
CA PRO A 128 -0.49 -0.15 -9.08
C PRO A 128 -0.65 -0.92 -7.77
N GLY A 129 -1.59 -0.52 -6.91
CA GLY A 129 -2.03 -1.40 -5.83
C GLY A 129 -2.34 -2.77 -6.42
N MET A 130 -2.26 -3.84 -5.61
CA MET A 130 -2.61 -5.17 -6.11
C MET A 130 -3.87 -5.09 -6.99
N VAL A 131 -3.78 -5.57 -8.22
CA VAL A 131 -4.86 -5.34 -9.18
C VAL A 131 -5.91 -6.40 -8.90
N ALA A 132 -7.16 -5.98 -8.70
CA ALA A 132 -8.26 -6.93 -8.66
C ALA A 132 -8.41 -7.54 -10.05
N ASP A 133 -8.45 -8.87 -10.12
CA ASP A 133 -9.01 -9.56 -11.27
C ASP A 133 -10.46 -9.10 -11.44
N ALA A 134 -10.90 -8.93 -12.69
CA ALA A 134 -12.31 -8.84 -12.98
C ALA A 134 -13.02 -10.14 -12.53
N ILE A 135 -14.28 -10.02 -12.09
CA ILE A 135 -15.11 -11.18 -11.81
C ILE A 135 -15.24 -11.99 -13.12
N PRO A 136 -14.80 -13.27 -13.15
CA PRO A 136 -14.89 -14.08 -14.36
C PRO A 136 -16.33 -14.13 -14.87
N GLY A 137 -16.55 -14.05 -16.18
CA GLY A 137 -17.89 -14.08 -16.79
C GLY A 137 -18.82 -15.17 -16.22
N PRO A 138 -18.36 -16.43 -16.11
CA PRO A 138 -19.17 -17.52 -15.53
C PRO A 138 -19.49 -17.35 -14.03
N ALA A 139 -18.74 -16.52 -13.30
CA ALA A 139 -18.98 -16.18 -11.91
C ALA A 139 -19.80 -14.89 -11.71
N GLN A 140 -20.20 -14.20 -12.79
CA GLN A 140 -21.01 -13.00 -12.66
C GLN A 140 -22.40 -13.32 -12.09
N GLY A 141 -22.90 -12.44 -11.22
CA GLY A 141 -24.11 -12.66 -10.44
C GLY A 141 -23.90 -13.65 -9.28
N PHE A 142 -22.65 -13.86 -8.85
CA PHE A 142 -22.35 -14.70 -7.70
C PHE A 142 -22.99 -14.15 -6.42
N VAL A 143 -23.61 -15.01 -5.63
CA VAL A 143 -24.13 -14.68 -4.30
C VAL A 143 -23.83 -15.84 -3.37
N GLY A 144 -22.93 -15.66 -2.41
CA GLY A 144 -22.42 -16.78 -1.63
C GLY A 144 -21.46 -16.39 -0.51
N LEU A 145 -21.03 -17.42 0.22
CA LEU A 145 -19.97 -17.34 1.22
C LEU A 145 -18.66 -17.78 0.58
N VAL A 146 -17.63 -16.95 0.67
CA VAL A 146 -16.28 -17.28 0.20
C VAL A 146 -15.28 -17.24 1.34
N ARG A 147 -14.26 -18.08 1.25
CA ARG A 147 -13.05 -17.99 2.07
C ARG A 147 -11.91 -17.45 1.20
N GLY A 148 -11.12 -16.54 1.75
CA GLY A 148 -9.97 -16.01 1.03
C GLY A 148 -8.92 -15.38 1.93
N THR A 149 -7.77 -15.08 1.33
CA THR A 149 -6.66 -14.38 2.01
C THR A 149 -6.67 -12.92 1.60
N VAL A 150 -6.61 -12.01 2.58
CA VAL A 150 -6.42 -10.58 2.30
C VAL A 150 -5.03 -10.38 1.73
N VAL A 151 -4.94 -9.88 0.51
CA VAL A 151 -3.66 -9.71 -0.20
C VAL A 151 -3.34 -8.24 -0.47
N GLY A 152 -4.33 -7.36 -0.42
CA GLY A 152 -4.13 -5.92 -0.51
C GLY A 152 -5.27 -5.14 0.13
N ARG A 153 -5.02 -3.86 0.36
CA ARG A 153 -5.95 -2.95 1.06
C ARG A 153 -6.01 -1.61 0.33
N GLY A 154 -7.11 -0.90 0.51
CA GLY A 154 -7.27 0.49 0.10
C GLY A 154 -8.47 1.13 0.81
N GLU A 155 -8.73 2.41 0.55
CA GLU A 155 -9.81 3.11 1.22
C GLU A 155 -11.19 2.45 0.96
N GLY A 156 -11.79 1.89 2.01
CA GLY A 156 -13.13 1.27 1.94
C GLY A 156 -13.21 -0.06 1.18
N ARG A 157 -12.07 -0.62 0.75
CA ARG A 157 -11.99 -1.90 0.03
C ARG A 157 -10.79 -2.73 0.44
N ILE A 158 -10.91 -4.03 0.28
CA ILE A 158 -9.78 -4.96 0.37
C ILE A 158 -9.70 -5.77 -0.91
N LEU A 159 -8.57 -6.43 -1.11
CA LEU A 159 -8.37 -7.40 -2.17
C LEU A 159 -8.21 -8.76 -1.52
N VAL A 160 -9.01 -9.70 -1.97
CA VAL A 160 -9.09 -11.03 -1.39
C VAL A 160 -8.74 -12.04 -2.47
N LYS A 161 -7.66 -12.78 -2.27
CA LYS A 161 -7.39 -13.98 -3.06
C LYS A 161 -8.35 -15.07 -2.61
N ILE A 162 -9.35 -15.35 -3.43
CA ILE A 162 -10.38 -16.34 -3.14
C ILE A 162 -9.72 -17.72 -3.11
N ARG A 163 -9.89 -18.43 -1.99
CA ARG A 163 -9.37 -19.78 -1.76
C ARG A 163 -10.44 -20.82 -1.99
N GLU A 164 -11.67 -20.51 -1.62
CA GLU A 164 -12.77 -21.46 -1.63
C GLU A 164 -14.11 -20.74 -1.74
N VAL A 165 -15.04 -21.33 -2.49
CA VAL A 165 -16.46 -20.97 -2.45
C VAL A 165 -17.13 -21.94 -1.48
N LEU A 166 -17.38 -21.49 -0.26
CA LEU A 166 -17.91 -22.33 0.82
C LEU A 166 -19.41 -22.63 0.64
N LYS A 167 -20.16 -21.64 0.14
CA LYS A 167 -21.59 -21.78 -0.04
C LYS A 167 -22.11 -20.87 -1.15
N VAL A 168 -23.12 -21.36 -1.86
CA VAL A 168 -23.86 -20.59 -2.86
C VAL A 168 -25.29 -20.40 -2.33
N TRP A 169 -25.77 -19.17 -2.36
CA TRP A 169 -27.09 -18.83 -1.86
C TRP A 169 -28.16 -18.97 -2.96
N LYS A 170 -29.42 -19.17 -2.57
CA LYS A 170 -30.56 -19.31 -3.50
C LYS A 170 -30.67 -18.22 -4.59
N PRO A 171 -30.41 -16.92 -4.33
CA PRO A 171 -30.50 -15.88 -5.36
C PRO A 171 -29.28 -15.81 -6.30
N ASN A 172 -28.29 -16.70 -6.18
CA ASN A 172 -27.13 -16.75 -7.05
C ASN A 172 -27.51 -16.97 -8.52
N LYS A 173 -26.90 -16.21 -9.43
CA LYS A 173 -27.08 -16.33 -10.88
C LYS A 173 -25.80 -16.76 -11.61
N ALA A 174 -24.67 -16.82 -10.92
CA ALA A 174 -23.43 -17.34 -11.48
C ALA A 174 -23.59 -18.80 -11.93
N GLU A 175 -23.21 -19.06 -13.17
CA GLU A 175 -23.24 -20.39 -13.78
C GLU A 175 -22.16 -21.28 -13.17
N ARG A 176 -20.97 -20.72 -12.94
CA ARG A 176 -19.78 -21.42 -12.43
C ARG A 176 -19.06 -20.61 -11.33
N PRO A 177 -19.65 -20.53 -10.12
CA PRO A 177 -19.06 -19.82 -8.98
C PRO A 177 -17.61 -20.21 -8.66
N GLU A 178 -17.25 -21.48 -8.88
CA GLU A 178 -15.93 -22.02 -8.57
C GLU A 178 -14.79 -21.35 -9.37
N THR A 179 -15.12 -20.68 -10.48
CA THR A 179 -14.15 -19.93 -11.28
C THR A 179 -13.59 -18.70 -10.55
N LEU A 180 -14.19 -18.29 -9.42
CA LEU A 180 -13.62 -17.29 -8.50
C LEU A 180 -12.35 -17.81 -7.81
N VAL A 181 -12.20 -19.12 -7.60
CA VAL A 181 -11.08 -19.68 -6.84
C VAL A 181 -9.75 -19.37 -7.54
N GLY A 182 -8.80 -18.85 -6.77
CA GLY A 182 -7.49 -18.42 -7.25
C GLY A 182 -7.43 -16.98 -7.74
N LYS A 183 -8.57 -16.33 -7.98
CA LYS A 183 -8.66 -14.91 -8.35
C LYS A 183 -8.50 -14.00 -7.15
N THR A 184 -7.91 -12.83 -7.39
CA THR A 184 -7.84 -11.72 -6.45
C THR A 184 -8.99 -10.78 -6.73
N ILE A 185 -10.04 -10.82 -5.92
CA ILE A 185 -11.25 -10.02 -6.15
C ILE A 185 -11.31 -8.85 -5.16
N ALA A 186 -11.73 -7.69 -5.63
CA ALA A 186 -12.03 -6.57 -4.74
C ALA A 186 -13.28 -6.89 -3.91
N VAL A 187 -13.17 -6.72 -2.59
CA VAL A 187 -14.29 -6.86 -1.65
C VAL A 187 -14.54 -5.52 -0.99
N VAL A 188 -15.81 -5.08 -1.04
CA VAL A 188 -16.25 -3.77 -0.54
C VAL A 188 -17.40 -3.91 0.45
N GLY A 189 -17.50 -2.94 1.36
CA GLY A 189 -18.69 -2.79 2.20
C GLY A 189 -19.83 -2.16 1.41
N ARG A 190 -21.08 -2.39 1.83
CA ARG A 190 -22.20 -1.66 1.26
C ARG A 190 -22.05 -0.15 1.50
N PRO A 191 -22.47 0.71 0.54
CA PRO A 191 -22.56 2.15 0.78
C PRO A 191 -23.35 2.46 2.06
N GLY A 192 -22.80 3.35 2.90
CA GLY A 192 -23.41 3.73 4.18
C GLY A 192 -23.32 2.70 5.32
N ALA A 193 -22.79 1.49 5.08
CA ALA A 193 -22.66 0.47 6.13
C ALA A 193 -21.35 0.64 6.93
N GLU A 194 -21.37 1.55 7.90
CA GLU A 194 -20.20 1.88 8.73
C GLU A 194 -19.57 0.67 9.45
N PRO A 195 -20.32 -0.29 10.02
CA PRO A 195 -19.72 -1.50 10.60
C PRO A 195 -18.90 -2.32 9.59
N MET A 196 -19.31 -2.37 8.32
CA MET A 196 -18.56 -3.09 7.28
C MET A 196 -17.28 -2.34 6.90
N ARG A 197 -17.34 -1.00 6.80
CA ARG A 197 -16.13 -0.19 6.58
C ARG A 197 -15.12 -0.36 7.71
N ARG A 198 -15.58 -0.34 8.97
CA ARG A 198 -14.74 -0.58 10.15
C ARG A 198 -14.16 -2.00 10.14
N PHE A 199 -14.96 -3.00 9.75
CA PHE A 199 -14.47 -4.38 9.62
C PHE A 199 -13.31 -4.45 8.62
N LEU A 200 -13.51 -3.91 7.41
CA LEU A 200 -12.49 -3.90 6.36
C LEU A 200 -11.21 -3.17 6.79
N SER A 201 -11.31 -2.09 7.59
CA SER A 201 -10.13 -1.36 8.08
C SER A 201 -9.33 -2.10 9.16
N LEU A 202 -9.91 -3.12 9.81
CA LEU A 202 -9.24 -3.90 10.86
C LEU A 202 -8.49 -5.12 10.32
N LEU A 203 -8.74 -5.49 9.06
CA LEU A 203 -8.14 -6.67 8.45
C LEU A 203 -6.67 -6.43 8.07
N GLN A 204 -5.85 -7.45 8.30
CA GLN A 204 -4.42 -7.41 7.98
C GLN A 204 -4.12 -8.16 6.69
N ILE A 205 -3.08 -7.75 5.96
CA ILE A 205 -2.58 -8.53 4.81
C ILE A 205 -2.07 -9.88 5.33
N GLY A 206 -2.41 -10.96 4.62
CA GLY A 206 -2.15 -12.34 5.02
C GLY A 206 -3.27 -12.97 5.85
N GLU A 207 -4.22 -12.19 6.38
CA GLU A 207 -5.33 -12.71 7.17
C GLU A 207 -6.28 -13.56 6.31
N SER A 208 -6.68 -14.73 6.83
CA SER A 208 -7.71 -15.57 6.22
C SER A 208 -9.09 -15.14 6.74
N ILE A 209 -10.01 -14.87 5.83
CA ILE A 209 -11.37 -14.41 6.15
C ILE A 209 -12.42 -15.24 5.44
N GLU A 210 -13.60 -15.33 6.06
CA GLU A 210 -14.82 -15.82 5.43
C GLU A 210 -15.82 -14.67 5.34
N VAL A 211 -16.32 -14.36 4.16
CA VAL A 211 -17.19 -13.19 3.95
C VAL A 211 -18.38 -13.57 3.09
N ASP A 212 -19.57 -13.20 3.57
CA ASP A 212 -20.80 -13.33 2.80
C ASP A 212 -20.88 -12.16 1.82
N VAL A 213 -20.92 -12.46 0.53
CA VAL A 213 -20.76 -11.47 -0.53
C VAL A 213 -21.69 -11.70 -1.71
N ALA A 214 -21.94 -10.64 -2.45
CA ALA A 214 -22.68 -10.68 -3.71
C ALA A 214 -22.01 -9.81 -4.77
N ASP A 215 -22.00 -10.32 -5.99
CA ASP A 215 -21.81 -9.52 -7.19
C ASP A 215 -23.10 -8.69 -7.42
N ARG A 216 -22.97 -7.37 -7.31
CA ARG A 216 -24.11 -6.44 -7.41
C ARG A 216 -23.88 -5.39 -8.48
N GLU A 217 -22.73 -4.72 -8.45
CA GLU A 217 -22.41 -3.64 -9.37
C GLU A 217 -20.90 -3.36 -9.39
N GLY A 218 -20.32 -3.26 -10.59
CA GLY A 218 -18.88 -3.06 -10.81
C GLY A 218 -18.04 -4.34 -10.68
N ASP A 219 -16.72 -4.21 -10.75
CA ASP A 219 -15.77 -5.33 -10.69
C ASP A 219 -15.43 -5.78 -9.25
N ALA A 220 -16.40 -5.69 -8.33
CA ALA A 220 -16.19 -5.97 -6.90
C ALA A 220 -17.34 -6.77 -6.27
N LEU A 221 -16.98 -7.64 -5.33
CA LEU A 221 -17.94 -8.34 -4.48
C LEU A 221 -18.31 -7.48 -3.27
N THR A 222 -19.61 -7.29 -3.06
CA THR A 222 -20.14 -6.47 -1.95
C THR A 222 -20.52 -7.35 -0.77
N ILE A 223 -20.06 -7.00 0.42
CA ILE A 223 -20.42 -7.72 1.67
C ILE A 223 -21.94 -7.65 1.90
N LEU A 224 -22.55 -8.81 2.09
CA LEU A 224 -23.97 -8.98 2.42
C LEU A 224 -24.22 -8.84 3.92
N GLU A 225 -23.38 -9.44 4.75
CA GLU A 225 -23.48 -9.28 6.19
C GLU A 225 -22.18 -9.62 6.89
N LEU A 226 -22.05 -9.11 8.12
CA LEU A 226 -21.03 -9.56 9.04
C LEU A 226 -21.62 -10.66 9.91
N ASN A 227 -20.90 -11.77 10.05
CA ASN A 227 -21.25 -12.82 10.99
C ASN A 227 -21.09 -12.35 12.45
N GLN A 228 -21.48 -13.18 13.43
CA GLN A 228 -21.45 -12.79 14.84
C GLN A 228 -20.03 -12.40 15.31
N GLU A 229 -19.01 -13.16 14.95
CA GLU A 229 -17.61 -12.90 15.34
C GLU A 229 -17.09 -11.60 14.74
N GLN A 230 -17.35 -11.37 13.45
CA GLN A 230 -16.99 -10.15 12.74
C GLN A 230 -17.68 -8.92 13.32
N ARG A 231 -18.95 -9.05 13.74
CA ARG A 231 -19.67 -7.98 14.44
C ARG A 231 -19.04 -7.63 15.78
N GLN A 232 -18.49 -8.61 16.51
CA GLN A 232 -17.78 -8.32 17.77
C GLN A 232 -16.49 -7.54 17.54
N ARG A 233 -15.79 -7.78 16.41
CA ARG A 233 -14.55 -7.04 16.07
C ARG A 233 -14.78 -5.55 15.80
N VAL A 234 -16.00 -5.15 15.44
CA VAL A 234 -16.33 -3.78 15.04
C VAL A 234 -17.20 -3.02 16.03
N LYS A 235 -17.49 -3.62 17.19
CA LYS A 235 -18.02 -2.88 18.35
C LYS A 235 -16.89 -2.04 18.93
#